data_AF-A0A3M7RNX4-F1
#
_entry.id   AF-A0A3M7RNX4-F1
#
_cell.length_a   1.000
_cell.length_b   1.000
_cell.length_c   1.000
_cell.angle_alpha   90.00
_cell.angle_beta   90.00
_cell.angle_gamma   90.00
#
_symmetry.space_group_name_H-M   'P 1'
#
loop_
_entity.id
_entity.type
_entity.pdbx_description
1 polymer ?
#
loop_
_entity_poly.entity_id
_entity_poly.type
_entity_poly.pdbx_seq_one_letter_code
_entity_poly.pdbx_strand_id
1 'polypeptide(L)'
;MNEKKIVILYGSQSGNSQDIAERIWRRTKTLNINSVVSSFDHFDLNNLFEKNLILVCVCSTTGQGDVPDNMTKFWKMIMRKSIPNDLFEGLDFFTIGLGDTSYEKFNFTAKKLHKRLIQLGASSPAEICLCDEQHPNGTEGAYSKWIQNFWKILENFFTFNTENPRPFIHKFRLEYPNQTSEKIIDLASPEPANEIKPFYSKLVKNERVTHKDHWQNVRLLEFDCNTERIKYDPGDVLVMRPSNTAQNVHKFLETFQHLNLNLEKPIKIVSNYPNEFELDNETDENLIKTIGDLVFNYLDLNSIPKQSFFEVFFQISQNELEKEKLEEFLTPEGQEDLFNYIYRPRRTIAEVFFDFPNTCKSITDLETLLDLIPAIKPRSFSIASSPHVHKDRIQLLVAVVEYKTRLYETRKGTCSYWLSQLDPNNEIKIPVWIKKGSFKIDFKKPLICVGPGTGVAPFRSLINERVFKYNLGDNHLYFGCRSKFKDFYFENEWKLIADSNHLFLHPAFSRDQEEKVYVQDLMLNNSDEIFDLIHNRESLILIAGNSKRMPEDILATLEKIIKQNSQNLGLDETDQEKIDEFAKKYVDGLALKNRLQMETWS
;
A
#
# COMPACT_ATOMS: atom_id res chain seq x y z
N MET A 1 40.88 -15.10 -7.85
CA MET A 1 40.05 -14.08 -8.54
C MET A 1 39.31 -13.32 -7.46
N ASN A 2 39.24 -11.98 -7.51
CA ASN A 2 38.40 -11.26 -6.56
C ASN A 2 36.94 -11.69 -6.83
N GLU A 3 36.33 -12.38 -5.87
CA GLU A 3 34.94 -12.83 -5.97
C GLU A 3 34.02 -11.63 -6.22
N LYS A 4 33.02 -11.80 -7.10
CA LYS A 4 32.07 -10.74 -7.40
C LYS A 4 31.23 -10.39 -6.16
N LYS A 5 30.73 -9.16 -6.06
CA LYS A 5 29.76 -8.75 -5.04
C LYS A 5 28.37 -8.71 -5.65
N ILE A 6 27.36 -9.22 -4.95
CA ILE A 6 25.97 -9.13 -5.40
C ILE A 6 25.28 -7.96 -4.71
N VAL A 7 24.74 -7.02 -5.48
CA VAL A 7 23.90 -5.92 -4.96
C VAL A 7 22.45 -6.17 -5.38
N ILE A 8 21.54 -6.24 -4.42
CA ILE A 8 20.13 -6.53 -4.62
C ILE A 8 19.34 -5.26 -4.28
N LEU A 9 18.82 -4.58 -5.30
CA LEU A 9 18.04 -3.36 -5.14
C LEU A 9 16.55 -3.64 -5.30
N TYR A 10 15.72 -3.09 -4.41
CA TYR A 10 14.27 -3.23 -4.50
C TYR A 10 13.49 -1.92 -4.59
N GLY A 11 12.52 -1.88 -5.49
CA GLY A 11 11.49 -0.86 -5.59
C GLY A 11 10.15 -1.46 -5.17
N SER A 12 9.56 -0.98 -4.07
CA SER A 12 8.44 -1.65 -3.41
C SER A 12 7.47 -0.66 -2.76
N GLN A 13 6.18 -0.78 -3.05
CA GLN A 13 5.14 0.03 -2.39
C GLN A 13 4.53 -0.68 -1.18
N SER A 14 4.26 -1.98 -1.32
CA SER A 14 3.56 -2.80 -0.31
C SER A 14 4.47 -3.84 0.37
N GLY A 15 5.77 -3.84 0.07
CA GLY A 15 6.75 -4.77 0.64
C GLY A 15 6.89 -6.12 -0.10
N ASN A 16 6.22 -6.33 -1.24
CA ASN A 16 6.31 -7.60 -1.98
C ASN A 16 7.65 -7.75 -2.71
N SER A 17 8.14 -6.70 -3.38
CA SER A 17 9.45 -6.72 -4.01
C SER A 17 10.59 -6.76 -3.00
N GLN A 18 10.40 -6.13 -1.84
CA GLN A 18 11.33 -6.24 -0.71
C GLN A 18 11.42 -7.68 -0.21
N ASP A 19 10.30 -8.38 -0.04
CA ASP A 19 10.27 -9.78 0.39
C ASP A 19 11.11 -10.69 -0.53
N ILE A 20 10.93 -10.57 -1.85
CA ILE A 20 11.71 -11.33 -2.83
C ILE A 20 13.20 -10.97 -2.76
N ALA A 21 13.54 -9.68 -2.67
CA ALA A 21 14.92 -9.25 -2.55
C ALA A 21 15.60 -9.81 -1.29
N GLU A 22 14.90 -9.81 -0.16
CA GLU A 22 15.37 -10.36 1.11
C GLU A 22 15.53 -11.89 1.07
N ARG A 23 14.66 -12.61 0.34
CA ARG A 23 14.80 -14.07 0.13
C ARG A 23 16.08 -14.41 -0.62
N ILE A 24 16.34 -13.71 -1.73
CA ILE A 24 17.59 -13.86 -2.49
C ILE A 24 18.79 -13.54 -1.61
N TRP A 25 18.71 -12.44 -0.87
CA TRP A 25 19.74 -12.02 0.08
C TRP A 25 20.03 -13.09 1.15
N ARG A 26 19.02 -13.61 1.85
CA ARG A 26 19.21 -14.66 2.86
C ARG A 26 19.92 -15.86 2.25
N ARG A 27 19.49 -16.30 1.05
CA ARG A 27 20.14 -17.40 0.34
C ARG A 27 21.60 -17.11 0.02
N THR A 28 21.95 -15.91 -0.47
CA THR A 28 23.37 -15.55 -0.70
C THR A 28 24.22 -15.67 0.57
N LYS A 29 23.71 -15.25 1.74
CA LYS A 29 24.44 -15.33 3.01
C LYS A 29 24.63 -16.79 3.47
N THR A 30 23.64 -17.67 3.26
CA THR A 30 23.79 -19.12 3.55
C THR A 30 24.89 -19.77 2.69
N LEU A 31 25.12 -19.26 1.48
CA LEU A 31 26.14 -19.72 0.54
C LEU A 31 27.50 -19.01 0.72
N ASN A 32 27.68 -18.20 1.77
CA ASN A 32 28.87 -17.39 2.03
C ASN A 32 29.21 -16.37 0.93
N ILE A 33 28.23 -15.95 0.13
CA ILE A 33 28.45 -14.95 -0.94
C ILE A 33 28.41 -13.55 -0.35
N ASN A 34 29.36 -12.69 -0.75
CA ASN A 34 29.35 -11.28 -0.41
C ASN A 34 28.21 -10.56 -1.15
N SER A 35 27.16 -10.21 -0.42
CA SER A 35 25.98 -9.55 -0.95
C SER A 35 25.49 -8.41 -0.07
N VAL A 36 24.76 -7.48 -0.67
CA VAL A 36 24.05 -6.38 0.00
C VAL A 36 22.64 -6.33 -0.56
N VAL A 37 21.64 -6.10 0.30
CA VAL A 37 20.28 -5.76 -0.09
C VAL A 37 19.96 -4.34 0.33
N SER A 38 19.26 -3.57 -0.49
CA SER A 38 18.88 -2.19 -0.17
C SER A 38 17.70 -1.70 -1.03
N SER A 39 16.96 -0.70 -0.56
CA SER A 39 16.02 0.02 -1.41
C SER A 39 16.75 0.95 -2.37
N PHE A 40 16.10 1.31 -3.49
CA PHE A 40 16.72 2.17 -4.51
C PHE A 40 17.05 3.60 -4.04
N ASP A 41 16.37 4.11 -3.01
CA ASP A 41 16.54 5.47 -2.49
C ASP A 41 17.61 5.58 -1.39
N HIS A 42 17.93 4.47 -0.72
CA HIS A 42 18.97 4.41 0.32
C HIS A 42 20.33 3.96 -0.24
N PHE A 43 20.35 3.21 -1.35
CA PHE A 43 21.60 2.76 -1.94
C PHE A 43 22.40 3.93 -2.57
N ASP A 44 23.68 4.05 -2.22
CA ASP A 44 24.58 4.98 -2.90
C ASP A 44 24.95 4.46 -4.29
N LEU A 45 24.44 5.16 -5.30
CA LEU A 45 24.56 4.82 -6.71
C LEU A 45 26.01 4.85 -7.22
N ASN A 46 26.91 5.55 -6.54
CA ASN A 46 28.33 5.51 -6.87
C ASN A 46 28.91 4.10 -6.73
N ASN A 47 28.32 3.26 -5.86
CA ASN A 47 28.76 1.89 -5.65
C ASN A 47 28.37 0.96 -6.81
N LEU A 48 27.50 1.38 -7.74
CA LEU A 48 27.22 0.61 -8.96
C LEU A 48 28.41 0.57 -9.93
N PHE A 49 29.39 1.47 -9.77
CA PHE A 49 30.61 1.52 -10.58
C PHE A 49 31.75 0.67 -10.00
N GLU A 50 31.53 0.00 -8.86
CA GLU A 50 32.49 -0.95 -8.31
C GLU A 50 32.80 -2.05 -9.33
N LYS A 51 34.09 -2.37 -9.51
CA LYS A 51 34.50 -3.51 -10.34
C LYS A 51 34.01 -4.82 -9.70
N ASN A 52 33.67 -5.81 -10.53
CA ASN A 52 33.23 -7.13 -10.10
C ASN A 52 31.89 -7.14 -9.36
N LEU A 53 30.92 -6.33 -9.81
CA LEU A 53 29.57 -6.29 -9.25
C LEU A 53 28.58 -7.07 -10.13
N ILE A 54 27.62 -7.74 -9.48
CA ILE A 54 26.39 -8.24 -10.11
C ILE A 54 25.21 -7.50 -9.48
N LEU A 55 24.37 -6.90 -10.32
CA LEU A 55 23.18 -6.15 -9.88
C LEU A 55 21.91 -6.99 -10.03
N VAL A 56 21.11 -7.12 -8.99
CA VAL A 56 19.76 -7.72 -9.04
C VAL A 56 18.74 -6.63 -8.75
N CYS A 57 17.88 -6.32 -9.72
CA CYS A 57 16.82 -5.33 -9.56
C CYS A 57 15.46 -6.03 -9.36
N VAL A 58 14.79 -5.79 -8.23
CA VAL A 58 13.46 -6.33 -7.94
C VAL A 58 12.47 -5.17 -7.83
N CYS A 59 11.52 -5.02 -8.74
CA CYS A 59 10.64 -3.84 -8.73
C CYS A 59 9.18 -4.15 -9.05
N SER A 60 8.28 -3.59 -8.26
CA SER A 60 6.84 -3.60 -8.54
C SER A 60 6.47 -2.45 -9.48
N THR A 61 5.35 -2.59 -10.19
CA THR A 61 4.69 -1.46 -10.89
C THR A 61 3.53 -0.95 -10.02
N THR A 62 3.39 0.36 -9.87
CA THR A 62 2.33 1.00 -9.07
C THR A 62 1.38 1.81 -9.95
N GLY A 63 0.19 2.12 -9.42
CA GLY A 63 -0.77 3.02 -10.06
C GLY A 63 -1.02 2.68 -11.54
N GLN A 64 -0.87 3.68 -12.41
CA GLN A 64 -1.05 3.54 -13.85
C GLN A 64 0.30 3.41 -14.56
N GLY A 65 1.12 2.45 -14.12
CA GLY A 65 2.45 2.19 -14.67
C GLY A 65 3.56 3.06 -14.09
N ASP A 66 3.37 3.55 -12.88
CA ASP A 66 4.35 4.33 -12.13
C ASP A 66 5.34 3.43 -11.40
N VAL A 67 6.43 4.04 -10.93
CA VAL A 67 7.41 3.38 -10.08
C VAL A 67 7.01 3.52 -8.61
N PRO A 68 7.42 2.58 -7.74
CA PRO A 68 7.29 2.74 -6.30
C PRO A 68 7.99 4.00 -5.80
N ASP A 69 7.45 4.59 -4.72
CA ASP A 69 7.97 5.84 -4.16
C ASP A 69 9.49 5.74 -3.89
N ASN A 70 9.93 4.63 -3.28
CA ASN A 70 11.33 4.35 -2.93
C ASN A 70 12.27 4.11 -4.13
N MET A 71 11.77 4.17 -5.37
CA MET A 71 12.56 4.04 -6.61
C MET A 71 12.60 5.36 -7.41
N THR A 72 11.78 6.34 -7.06
CA THR A 72 11.54 7.55 -7.87
C THR A 72 12.81 8.33 -8.19
N LYS A 73 13.71 8.51 -7.21
CA LYS A 73 14.97 9.26 -7.39
C LYS A 73 15.89 8.57 -8.39
N PHE A 74 16.13 7.28 -8.19
CA PHE A 74 16.92 6.45 -9.10
C PHE A 74 16.34 6.44 -10.51
N TRP A 75 15.03 6.24 -10.64
CA TRP A 75 14.32 6.23 -11.91
C TRP A 75 14.50 7.53 -12.69
N LYS A 76 14.27 8.68 -12.05
CA LYS A 76 14.44 10.00 -12.67
C LYS A 76 15.88 10.24 -13.12
N MET A 77 16.86 9.69 -12.42
CA MET A 77 18.26 9.80 -12.79
C MET A 77 18.58 8.93 -14.02
N ILE A 78 18.36 7.62 -13.93
CA ILE A 78 18.80 6.66 -14.96
C ILE A 78 18.06 6.83 -16.30
N MET A 79 16.86 7.39 -16.27
CA MET A 79 16.06 7.67 -17.47
C MET A 79 16.49 8.95 -18.21
N ARG A 80 17.47 9.71 -17.71
CA ARG A 80 17.98 10.92 -18.40
C ARG A 80 18.70 10.54 -19.69
N LYS A 81 18.34 11.19 -20.79
CA LYS A 81 18.97 11.01 -22.12
C LYS A 81 20.43 11.44 -22.18
N SER A 82 20.88 12.28 -21.24
CA SER A 82 22.26 12.79 -21.19
C SER A 82 23.27 11.78 -20.64
N ILE A 83 22.81 10.63 -20.14
CA ILE A 83 23.69 9.60 -19.58
C ILE A 83 24.37 8.84 -20.73
N PRO A 84 25.72 8.66 -20.69
CA PRO A 84 26.45 7.86 -21.68
C PRO A 84 25.92 6.43 -21.80
N ASN A 85 25.90 5.88 -23.02
CA ASN A 85 25.35 4.55 -23.30
C ASN A 85 26.30 3.40 -22.90
N ASP A 86 27.49 3.71 -22.44
CA ASP A 86 28.54 2.80 -21.97
C ASP A 86 28.73 2.88 -20.43
N LEU A 87 27.88 3.65 -19.74
CA LEU A 87 28.00 3.93 -18.31
C LEU A 87 28.17 2.66 -17.45
N PHE A 88 27.49 1.57 -17.82
CA PHE A 88 27.48 0.29 -17.11
C PHE A 88 28.15 -0.83 -17.92
N GLU A 89 29.08 -0.51 -18.81
CA GLU A 89 29.86 -1.52 -19.52
C GLU A 89 30.57 -2.47 -18.54
N GLY A 90 30.38 -3.78 -18.74
CA GLY A 90 30.92 -4.82 -17.87
C GLY A 90 30.10 -5.12 -16.60
N LEU A 91 28.97 -4.43 -16.40
CA LEU A 91 28.02 -4.76 -15.34
C LEU A 91 27.09 -5.89 -15.78
N ASP A 92 27.12 -7.02 -15.06
CA ASP A 92 26.09 -8.05 -15.20
C ASP A 92 24.90 -7.72 -14.30
N PHE A 93 23.69 -7.79 -14.85
CA PHE A 93 22.48 -7.53 -14.08
C PHE A 93 21.34 -8.52 -14.33
N PHE A 94 20.43 -8.57 -13.38
CA PHE A 94 19.22 -9.38 -13.39
C PHE A 94 18.02 -8.51 -13.05
N THR A 95 16.84 -8.85 -13.56
CA THR A 95 15.61 -8.09 -13.27
C THR A 95 14.46 -9.02 -12.95
N ILE A 96 13.79 -8.71 -11.84
CA ILE A 96 12.55 -9.33 -11.41
C ILE A 96 11.49 -8.22 -11.32
N GLY A 97 10.45 -8.36 -12.12
CA GLY A 97 9.27 -7.51 -12.08
C GLY A 97 8.13 -8.17 -11.33
N LEU A 98 7.44 -7.40 -10.50
CA LEU A 98 6.14 -7.77 -9.95
C LEU A 98 5.07 -6.89 -10.59
N GLY A 99 4.06 -7.53 -11.17
CA GLY A 99 2.93 -6.85 -11.80
C GLY A 99 1.67 -7.69 -11.73
N ASP A 100 0.62 -7.14 -12.31
CA ASP A 100 -0.71 -7.75 -12.36
C ASP A 100 -1.25 -7.58 -13.78
N THR A 101 -1.58 -8.69 -14.46
CA THR A 101 -2.07 -8.66 -15.85
C THR A 101 -3.47 -8.08 -16.02
N SER A 102 -4.21 -7.84 -14.93
CA SER A 102 -5.47 -7.08 -14.98
C SER A 102 -5.23 -5.59 -15.27
N TYR A 103 -4.02 -5.08 -15.10
CA TYR A 103 -3.65 -3.71 -15.47
C TYR A 103 -3.03 -3.65 -16.87
N GLU A 104 -3.40 -2.64 -17.65
CA GLU A 104 -2.88 -2.43 -19.01
C GLU A 104 -1.35 -2.37 -19.06
N LYS A 105 -0.73 -1.74 -18.05
CA LYS A 105 0.72 -1.56 -17.93
C LYS A 105 1.39 -2.68 -17.12
N PHE A 106 1.10 -3.93 -17.46
CA PHE A 106 1.68 -5.11 -16.81
C PHE A 106 3.22 -5.08 -16.78
N ASN A 107 3.80 -5.09 -15.57
CA ASN A 107 5.25 -5.09 -15.32
C ASN A 107 6.02 -3.94 -16.00
N PHE A 108 5.37 -2.81 -16.25
CA PHE A 108 5.94 -1.71 -17.04
C PHE A 108 7.27 -1.19 -16.47
N THR A 109 7.35 -1.03 -15.14
CA THR A 109 8.55 -0.52 -14.46
C THR A 109 9.76 -1.42 -14.70
N ALA A 110 9.61 -2.73 -14.48
CA ALA A 110 10.69 -3.70 -14.66
C ALA A 110 11.13 -3.82 -16.12
N LYS A 111 10.19 -3.91 -17.06
CA LYS A 111 10.47 -3.97 -18.51
C LYS A 111 11.26 -2.75 -18.98
N LYS A 112 10.86 -1.56 -18.54
CA LYS A 112 11.51 -0.30 -18.95
C LYS A 112 12.85 -0.10 -18.25
N LEU A 113 13.01 -0.49 -16.99
CA LEU A 113 14.30 -0.50 -16.30
C LEU A 113 15.29 -1.43 -17.02
N HIS A 114 14.89 -2.66 -17.28
CA HIS A 114 15.73 -3.67 -17.93
C HIS A 114 16.22 -3.21 -19.29
N LYS A 115 15.31 -2.71 -20.14
CA LYS A 115 15.68 -2.12 -21.43
C LYS A 115 16.64 -0.95 -21.27
N ARG A 116 16.44 -0.09 -20.26
CA ARG A 116 17.30 1.07 -20.03
C ARG A 116 18.71 0.66 -19.58
N LEU A 117 18.86 -0.36 -18.73
CA LEU A 117 20.17 -0.86 -18.30
C LEU A 117 20.97 -1.43 -19.48
N ILE A 118 20.33 -2.18 -20.38
CA ILE A 118 20.97 -2.66 -21.62
C ILE A 118 21.42 -1.48 -22.50
N GLN A 119 20.58 -0.45 -22.65
CA GLN A 119 20.93 0.76 -23.40
C GLN A 119 22.12 1.54 -22.81
N LEU A 120 22.42 1.31 -21.53
CA LEU A 120 23.52 1.93 -20.80
C LEU A 120 24.76 1.02 -20.72
N GLY A 121 24.79 -0.09 -21.46
CA GLY A 121 25.96 -0.95 -21.61
C GLY A 121 26.01 -2.16 -20.68
N ALA A 122 25.02 -2.33 -19.80
CA ALA A 122 24.95 -3.48 -18.92
C ALA A 122 24.51 -4.76 -19.66
N SER A 123 24.98 -5.91 -19.21
CA SER A 123 24.67 -7.23 -19.77
C SER A 123 23.70 -8.00 -18.88
N SER A 124 22.69 -8.66 -19.47
CA SER A 124 21.75 -9.51 -18.73
C SER A 124 21.99 -10.99 -19.04
N PRO A 125 22.57 -11.78 -18.12
CA PRO A 125 22.85 -13.20 -18.36
C PRO A 125 21.58 -14.09 -18.41
N ALA A 126 20.45 -13.58 -17.93
CA ALA A 126 19.16 -14.26 -17.95
C ALA A 126 18.08 -13.36 -18.56
N GLU A 127 16.98 -13.97 -18.99
CA GLU A 127 15.76 -13.22 -19.31
C GLU A 127 15.18 -12.54 -18.07
N ILE A 128 14.44 -11.45 -18.28
CA ILE A 128 13.70 -10.76 -17.22
C ILE A 128 12.62 -11.68 -16.62
N CYS A 129 12.55 -11.77 -15.29
CA CYS A 129 11.45 -12.44 -14.60
C CYS A 129 10.24 -11.51 -14.52
N LEU A 130 9.08 -11.92 -15.03
CA LEU A 130 7.85 -11.14 -15.00
C LEU A 130 6.79 -11.87 -14.16
N CYS A 131 6.79 -11.62 -12.85
CA CYS A 131 5.82 -12.19 -11.92
C CYS A 131 4.45 -11.54 -12.12
N ASP A 132 3.39 -12.36 -12.02
CA ASP A 132 2.00 -11.95 -12.20
C ASP A 132 1.15 -12.32 -10.99
N GLU A 133 0.51 -11.34 -10.36
CA GLU A 133 -0.42 -11.57 -9.24
C GLU A 133 -1.67 -12.36 -9.66
N GLN A 134 -2.05 -12.35 -10.94
CA GLN A 134 -3.23 -13.09 -11.46
C GLN A 134 -2.92 -14.55 -11.82
N HIS A 135 -1.65 -14.94 -11.86
CA HIS A 135 -1.27 -16.32 -12.14
C HIS A 135 -1.84 -17.26 -11.05
N PRO A 136 -2.23 -18.52 -11.36
CA PRO A 136 -2.75 -19.46 -10.36
C PRO A 136 -1.85 -19.64 -9.14
N ASN A 137 -0.53 -19.68 -9.38
CA ASN A 137 0.51 -19.74 -8.33
C ASN A 137 1.00 -18.35 -7.88
N GLY A 138 0.27 -17.29 -8.22
CA GLY A 138 0.66 -15.90 -8.01
C GLY A 138 2.07 -15.59 -8.53
N THR A 139 2.81 -14.78 -7.77
CA THR A 139 4.17 -14.35 -8.12
C THR A 139 5.17 -15.49 -8.25
N GLU A 140 4.95 -16.61 -7.56
CA GLU A 140 5.84 -17.78 -7.61
C GLU A 140 5.82 -18.47 -8.97
N GLY A 141 4.73 -18.34 -9.75
CA GLY A 141 4.61 -18.97 -11.07
C GLY A 141 5.80 -18.67 -12.00
N ALA A 142 6.20 -17.40 -12.10
CA ALA A 142 7.38 -17.00 -12.86
C ALA A 142 8.66 -17.13 -12.02
N TYR A 143 8.61 -16.74 -10.74
CA TYR A 143 9.79 -16.65 -9.88
C TYR A 143 10.46 -18.01 -9.63
N SER A 144 9.71 -19.07 -9.33
CA SER A 144 10.29 -20.37 -8.93
C SER A 144 11.17 -20.99 -10.02
N LYS A 145 10.79 -20.85 -11.30
CA LYS A 145 11.62 -21.32 -12.41
C LYS A 145 12.82 -20.39 -12.65
N TRP A 146 12.58 -19.08 -12.57
CA TRP A 146 13.62 -18.09 -12.81
C TRP A 146 14.74 -18.17 -11.77
N ILE A 147 14.39 -18.33 -10.49
CA ILE A 147 15.36 -18.35 -9.40
C ILE A 147 16.29 -19.57 -9.47
N GLN A 148 15.81 -20.73 -9.93
CA GLN A 148 16.65 -21.90 -10.19
C GLN A 148 17.69 -21.63 -11.28
N ASN A 149 17.26 -21.00 -12.38
CA ASN A 149 18.18 -20.62 -13.46
C ASN A 149 19.17 -19.53 -13.00
N PHE A 150 18.73 -18.58 -12.20
CA PHE A 150 19.59 -17.56 -11.60
C PHE A 150 20.73 -18.18 -10.79
N TRP A 151 20.45 -19.12 -9.89
CA TRP A 151 21.49 -19.79 -9.10
C TRP A 151 22.44 -20.60 -9.98
N LYS A 152 21.94 -21.30 -11.00
CA LYS A 152 22.78 -22.03 -11.97
C LYS A 152 23.73 -21.10 -12.74
N ILE A 153 23.27 -19.91 -13.13
CA ILE A 153 24.14 -18.92 -13.78
C ILE A 153 25.22 -18.43 -12.81
N LEU A 154 24.88 -18.24 -11.54
CA LEU A 154 25.81 -17.78 -10.51
C LEU A 154 26.94 -18.77 -10.22
N GLU A 155 26.79 -20.07 -10.52
CA GLU A 155 27.89 -21.06 -10.45
C GLU A 155 29.07 -20.70 -11.35
N ASN A 156 28.85 -19.92 -12.42
CA ASN A 156 29.93 -19.42 -13.28
C ASN A 156 30.76 -18.30 -12.62
N PHE A 157 30.23 -17.67 -11.58
CA PHE A 157 30.85 -16.52 -10.91
C PHE A 157 31.32 -16.83 -9.48
N PHE A 158 30.73 -17.84 -8.84
CA PHE A 158 30.91 -18.19 -7.44
C PHE A 158 31.08 -19.69 -7.24
N THR A 159 31.90 -20.08 -6.26
CA THR A 159 31.94 -21.45 -5.75
C THR A 159 31.05 -21.55 -4.52
N PHE A 160 29.94 -22.28 -4.63
CA PHE A 160 29.02 -22.47 -3.50
C PHE A 160 29.60 -23.46 -2.50
N ASN A 161 29.80 -23.03 -1.25
CA ASN A 161 30.14 -23.93 -0.16
C ASN A 161 28.85 -24.50 0.43
N THR A 162 28.49 -25.73 0.04
CA THR A 162 27.31 -26.45 0.53
C THR A 162 27.61 -27.38 1.69
N GLU A 163 28.88 -27.63 2.01
CA GLU A 163 29.29 -28.60 3.05
C GLU A 163 29.12 -28.05 4.47
N ASN A 164 29.19 -26.73 4.66
CA ASN A 164 28.96 -26.06 5.94
C ASN A 164 28.07 -24.82 5.74
N PRO A 165 26.75 -24.99 5.54
CA PRO A 165 25.84 -23.85 5.45
C PRO A 165 25.90 -23.04 6.75
N ARG A 166 25.90 -21.71 6.63
CA ARG A 166 25.79 -20.86 7.82
C ARG A 166 24.46 -21.14 8.54
N PRO A 167 24.44 -21.07 9.89
CA PRO A 167 23.19 -21.11 10.63
C PRO A 167 22.29 -19.94 10.22
N PHE A 168 21.01 -20.06 10.56
CA PHE A 168 20.03 -18.99 10.38
C PHE A 168 20.59 -17.65 10.89
N ILE A 169 20.46 -16.61 10.08
CA ILE A 169 20.97 -15.27 10.40
C ILE A 169 19.82 -14.32 10.69
N HIS A 170 19.88 -13.66 11.84
CA HIS A 170 18.92 -12.62 12.18
C HIS A 170 19.25 -11.30 11.49
N LYS A 171 18.24 -10.65 10.92
CA LYS A 171 18.38 -9.27 10.42
C LYS A 171 18.68 -8.28 11.54
N PHE A 172 18.04 -8.49 12.69
CA PHE A 172 18.10 -7.62 13.85
C PHE A 172 18.48 -8.40 15.11
N ARG A 173 19.02 -7.69 16.10
CA ARG A 173 19.23 -8.20 17.46
C ARG A 173 18.59 -7.26 18.48
N LEU A 174 18.26 -7.79 19.66
CA LEU A 174 17.80 -6.97 20.77
C LEU A 174 18.95 -6.68 21.75
N GLU A 175 19.11 -5.40 22.05
CA GLU A 175 19.94 -4.92 23.16
C GLU A 175 19.02 -4.53 24.33
N TYR A 176 19.44 -4.83 25.56
CA TYR A 176 18.65 -4.60 26.77
C TYR A 176 19.30 -3.49 27.61
N PRO A 177 18.90 -2.22 27.43
CA PRO A 177 19.49 -1.13 28.18
C PRO A 177 19.07 -1.18 29.65
N ASN A 178 19.99 -0.81 30.55
CA ASN A 178 19.74 -0.79 32.00
C ASN A 178 18.73 0.30 32.43
N GLN A 179 18.48 1.30 31.59
CA GLN A 179 17.51 2.37 31.81
C GLN A 179 16.85 2.71 30.47
N THR A 180 15.54 2.93 30.48
CA THR A 180 14.83 3.59 29.38
C THR A 180 15.31 5.04 29.32
N SER A 181 16.00 5.43 28.24
CA SER A 181 16.28 6.85 28.03
C SER A 181 14.94 7.58 27.84
N GLU A 182 14.54 8.36 28.82
CA GLU A 182 13.44 9.34 28.74
C GLU A 182 13.84 10.51 27.83
N LYS A 183 14.27 10.26 26.60
CA LYS A 183 14.05 11.27 25.56
C LYS A 183 12.57 11.22 25.24
N ILE A 184 11.83 12.03 25.98
CA ILE A 184 10.49 12.48 25.58
C ILE A 184 10.67 12.98 24.14
N ILE A 185 9.96 12.38 23.19
CA ILE A 185 9.85 12.93 21.83
C ILE A 185 9.39 14.36 22.05
N ASP A 186 10.27 15.30 21.72
CA ASP A 186 10.09 16.72 22.01
C ASP A 186 8.73 17.17 21.44
N LEU A 187 7.73 17.20 22.32
CA LEU A 187 6.36 17.64 22.02
C LEU A 187 6.34 19.13 21.61
N ALA A 188 7.49 19.82 21.72
CA ALA A 188 7.71 21.20 21.35
C ALA A 188 8.46 21.39 20.00
N SER A 189 8.66 20.35 19.17
CA SER A 189 9.19 20.59 17.82
C SER A 189 8.16 21.35 16.96
N PRO A 190 8.52 22.51 16.37
CA PRO A 190 7.62 23.24 15.46
C PRO A 190 7.51 22.58 14.08
N GLU A 191 8.30 21.54 13.80
CA GLU A 191 8.31 20.89 12.49
C GLU A 191 7.01 20.12 12.21
N PRO A 192 6.50 20.16 10.96
CA PRO A 192 5.36 19.34 10.54
C PRO A 192 5.59 17.87 10.89
N ALA A 193 4.54 17.23 11.39
CA ALA A 193 4.59 15.80 11.70
C ALA A 193 4.92 15.00 10.44
N ASN A 194 5.74 13.98 10.61
CA ASN A 194 6.11 13.06 9.55
C ASN A 194 6.20 11.64 10.14
N GLU A 195 6.55 10.70 9.29
CA GLU A 195 6.66 9.29 9.65
C GLU A 195 7.66 9.02 10.79
N ILE A 196 8.78 9.74 10.83
CA ILE A 196 9.81 9.58 11.88
C ILE A 196 9.33 10.22 13.19
N LYS A 197 8.79 11.45 13.10
CA LYS A 197 8.30 12.23 14.25
C LYS A 197 6.80 12.49 14.12
N PRO A 198 5.94 11.46 14.33
CA PRO A 198 4.51 11.62 14.20
C PRO A 198 3.96 12.56 15.26
N PHE A 199 2.77 13.10 15.00
CA PHE A 199 1.99 13.79 16.01
C PHE A 199 1.06 12.79 16.71
N TYR A 200 0.98 12.86 18.03
CA TYR A 200 0.15 11.96 18.82
C TYR A 200 -1.23 12.59 19.05
N SER A 201 -2.14 12.34 18.12
CA SER A 201 -3.48 12.91 18.10
C SER A 201 -4.45 12.14 19.00
N LYS A 202 -5.27 12.86 19.78
CA LYS A 202 -6.38 12.26 20.54
C LYS A 202 -7.55 11.94 19.62
N LEU A 203 -8.15 10.76 19.79
CA LEU A 203 -9.45 10.43 19.19
C LEU A 203 -10.56 11.09 20.01
N VAL A 204 -11.32 11.99 19.39
CA VAL A 204 -12.36 12.80 20.04
C VAL A 204 -13.76 12.22 19.80
N LYS A 205 -13.96 11.58 18.64
CA LYS A 205 -15.26 10.98 18.28
C LYS A 205 -15.07 9.68 17.51
N ASN A 206 -15.94 8.71 17.78
CA ASN A 206 -16.02 7.44 17.05
C ASN A 206 -17.48 6.99 16.90
N GLU A 207 -18.12 7.39 15.81
CA GLU A 207 -19.56 7.17 15.59
C GLU A 207 -19.80 6.25 14.40
N ARG A 208 -20.70 5.27 14.54
CA ARG A 208 -21.18 4.50 13.39
C ARG A 208 -22.20 5.33 12.61
N VAL A 209 -21.94 5.55 11.32
CA VAL A 209 -22.80 6.34 10.42
C VAL A 209 -23.69 5.50 9.52
N THR A 210 -23.52 4.17 9.51
CA THR A 210 -24.47 3.25 8.87
C THR A 210 -25.53 2.79 9.86
N HIS A 211 -26.73 2.49 9.37
CA HIS A 211 -27.78 1.86 10.17
C HIS A 211 -27.28 0.54 10.78
N LYS A 212 -27.75 0.18 11.99
CA LYS A 212 -27.29 -1.00 12.75
C LYS A 212 -27.42 -2.30 11.94
N ASP A 213 -28.50 -2.43 11.17
CA ASP A 213 -28.79 -3.58 10.31
C ASP A 213 -28.07 -3.55 8.95
N HIS A 214 -27.30 -2.50 8.66
CA HIS A 214 -26.45 -2.50 7.47
C HIS A 214 -25.27 -3.44 7.68
N TRP A 215 -24.98 -4.29 6.69
CA TRP A 215 -23.91 -5.29 6.75
C TRP A 215 -22.51 -4.67 6.97
N GLN A 216 -22.27 -3.48 6.42
CA GLN A 216 -21.00 -2.78 6.56
C GLN A 216 -21.06 -1.78 7.73
N ASN A 217 -20.11 -1.89 8.64
CA ASN A 217 -19.92 -0.91 9.69
C ASN A 217 -19.01 0.21 9.16
N VAL A 218 -19.55 1.42 9.00
CA VAL A 218 -18.74 2.59 8.62
C VAL A 218 -18.74 3.58 9.77
N ARG A 219 -17.56 4.07 10.13
CA ARG A 219 -17.31 4.97 11.24
C ARG A 219 -16.95 6.36 10.73
N LEU A 220 -17.52 7.39 11.34
CA LEU A 220 -17.00 8.74 11.31
C LEU A 220 -16.13 8.93 12.55
N LEU A 221 -14.83 9.08 12.32
CA LEU A 221 -13.82 9.30 13.35
C LEU A 221 -13.42 10.77 13.36
N GLU A 222 -13.21 11.36 14.52
CA GLU A 222 -12.72 12.73 14.67
C GLU A 222 -11.48 12.77 15.56
N PHE A 223 -10.46 13.47 15.09
CA PHE A 223 -9.15 13.60 15.70
C PHE A 223 -8.85 15.06 16.04
N ASP A 224 -8.17 15.28 17.16
CA ASP A 224 -7.69 16.61 17.53
C ASP A 224 -6.46 17.01 16.70
N CYS A 225 -6.50 18.19 16.09
CA CYS A 225 -5.37 18.75 15.37
C CYS A 225 -5.07 20.20 15.77
N ASN A 226 -5.35 20.61 17.01
CA ASN A 226 -5.05 21.95 17.53
C ASN A 226 -3.53 22.18 17.69
N THR A 227 -2.79 22.17 16.59
CA THR A 227 -1.34 22.28 16.57
C THR A 227 -0.82 22.77 15.23
N GLU A 228 0.26 23.54 15.24
CA GLU A 228 0.94 23.96 14.00
C GLU A 228 1.60 22.79 13.25
N ARG A 229 1.81 21.64 13.91
CA ARG A 229 2.46 20.46 13.33
C ARG A 229 1.57 19.68 12.37
N ILE A 230 0.24 19.84 12.45
CA ILE A 230 -0.74 19.15 11.61
C ILE A 230 -1.57 20.19 10.87
N LYS A 231 -1.06 20.59 9.71
CA LYS A 231 -1.78 21.44 8.75
C LYS A 231 -2.09 20.62 7.51
N TYR A 232 -3.32 20.71 7.04
CA TYR A 232 -3.79 19.97 5.88
C TYR A 232 -4.63 20.86 4.97
N ASP A 233 -4.61 20.54 3.68
CA ASP A 233 -5.47 21.13 2.67
C ASP A 233 -6.59 20.14 2.28
N PRO A 234 -7.72 20.61 1.76
CA PRO A 234 -8.74 19.71 1.24
C PRO A 234 -8.21 18.76 0.17
N GLY A 235 -8.53 17.48 0.32
CA GLY A 235 -7.99 16.40 -0.50
C GLY A 235 -6.71 15.76 0.04
N ASP A 236 -6.09 16.30 1.10
CA ASP A 236 -4.98 15.64 1.79
C ASP A 236 -5.42 14.34 2.50
N VAL A 237 -4.41 13.55 2.86
CA VAL A 237 -4.57 12.22 3.44
C VAL A 237 -3.98 12.21 4.85
N LEU A 238 -4.74 11.70 5.82
CA LEU A 238 -4.22 11.40 7.15
C LEU A 238 -3.61 9.99 7.14
N VAL A 239 -2.33 9.91 7.48
CA VAL A 239 -1.64 8.63 7.66
C VAL A 239 -1.53 8.38 9.16
N MET A 240 -1.79 7.15 9.59
CA MET A 240 -1.72 6.76 11.00
C MET A 240 -1.09 5.39 11.17
N ARG A 241 -0.41 5.17 12.31
CA ARG A 241 0.02 3.83 12.71
C ARG A 241 -1.01 3.22 13.66
N PRO A 242 -1.58 2.04 13.33
CA PRO A 242 -2.46 1.34 14.25
C PRO A 242 -1.66 0.56 15.29
N SER A 243 -2.37 0.06 16.30
CA SER A 243 -1.85 -0.93 17.25
C SER A 243 -2.62 -2.24 17.13
N ASN A 244 -2.03 -3.32 17.61
CA ASN A 244 -2.75 -4.57 17.84
C ASN A 244 -3.85 -4.38 18.89
N THR A 245 -4.92 -5.17 18.76
CA THR A 245 -5.96 -5.23 19.79
C THR A 245 -5.45 -5.99 21.02
N ALA A 246 -6.00 -5.69 22.20
CA ALA A 246 -5.67 -6.43 23.41
C ALA A 246 -5.92 -7.94 23.26
N GLN A 247 -6.96 -8.34 22.51
CA GLN A 247 -7.25 -9.74 22.21
C GLN A 247 -6.12 -10.42 21.42
N ASN A 248 -5.56 -9.74 20.41
CA ASN A 248 -4.48 -10.29 19.61
C ASN A 248 -3.19 -10.41 20.38
N VAL A 249 -2.85 -9.40 21.19
CA VAL A 249 -1.68 -9.45 22.06
C VAL A 249 -1.81 -10.57 23.08
N HIS A 250 -3.00 -10.75 23.68
CA HIS A 250 -3.24 -11.85 24.60
C HIS A 250 -3.00 -13.22 23.94
N LYS A 251 -3.60 -13.47 22.76
CA LYS A 251 -3.37 -14.70 21.99
C LYS A 251 -1.87 -14.92 21.70
N PHE A 252 -1.16 -13.87 21.30
CA PHE A 252 0.29 -13.95 21.05
C PHE A 252 1.07 -14.36 22.31
N LEU A 253 0.77 -13.75 23.46
CA LEU A 253 1.42 -14.10 24.73
C LEU A 253 1.11 -15.54 25.17
N GLU A 254 -0.10 -16.03 24.90
CA GLU A 254 -0.45 -17.44 25.14
C GLU A 254 0.36 -18.38 24.22
N THR A 255 0.46 -18.06 22.93
CA THR A 255 1.25 -18.85 21.95
C THR A 255 2.73 -18.93 22.36
N PHE A 256 3.29 -17.82 22.86
CA PHE A 256 4.70 -17.71 23.22
C PHE A 256 4.95 -17.70 24.74
N GLN A 257 4.07 -18.34 25.52
CA GLN A 257 4.18 -18.36 26.99
C GLN A 257 5.53 -18.89 27.50
N HIS A 258 6.17 -19.82 26.76
CA HIS A 258 7.46 -20.39 27.12
C HIS A 258 8.61 -19.37 27.10
N LEU A 259 8.44 -18.24 26.38
CA LEU A 259 9.42 -17.15 26.36
C LEU A 259 9.37 -16.29 27.63
N ASN A 260 8.33 -16.39 28.46
CA ASN A 260 8.16 -15.61 29.69
C ASN A 260 8.39 -14.09 29.48
N LEU A 261 7.76 -13.53 28.46
CA LEU A 261 7.97 -12.13 28.05
C LEU A 261 7.53 -11.14 29.13
N ASN A 262 8.45 -10.27 29.56
CA ASN A 262 8.13 -9.11 30.41
C ASN A 262 7.90 -7.88 29.51
N LEU A 263 6.64 -7.48 29.34
CA LEU A 263 6.27 -6.36 28.46
C LEU A 263 6.90 -5.02 28.88
N GLU A 264 7.22 -4.81 30.15
CA GLU A 264 7.84 -3.58 30.64
C GLU A 264 9.35 -3.56 30.43
N LYS A 265 9.95 -4.68 29.99
CA LYS A 265 11.40 -4.80 29.84
C LYS A 265 11.89 -3.83 28.76
N PRO A 266 12.84 -2.93 29.08
CA PRO A 266 13.44 -2.06 28.08
C PRO A 266 14.20 -2.84 27.01
N ILE A 267 14.04 -2.43 25.76
CA ILE A 267 14.74 -2.99 24.61
C ILE A 267 15.19 -1.90 23.65
N LYS A 268 16.19 -2.23 22.84
CA LYS A 268 16.59 -1.49 21.66
C LYS A 268 16.81 -2.51 20.53
N ILE A 269 16.18 -2.29 19.39
CA ILE A 269 16.42 -3.11 18.20
C ILE A 269 17.68 -2.56 17.52
N VAL A 270 18.58 -3.43 17.09
CA VAL A 270 19.81 -3.06 16.37
C VAL A 270 19.95 -3.93 15.13
N SER A 271 20.26 -3.33 13.99
CA SER A 271 20.54 -4.08 12.76
C SER A 271 21.87 -4.81 12.86
N ASN A 272 21.87 -6.10 12.53
CA ASN A 272 23.11 -6.87 12.36
C ASN A 272 23.83 -6.53 11.04
N TYR A 273 23.12 -5.87 10.10
CA TYR A 273 23.63 -5.46 8.80
C TYR A 273 23.25 -3.99 8.54
N PRO A 274 23.88 -3.02 9.23
CA PRO A 274 23.44 -1.62 9.22
C PRO A 274 23.52 -0.93 7.85
N ASN A 275 24.32 -1.46 6.92
CA ASN A 275 24.41 -0.96 5.54
C ASN A 275 23.37 -1.58 4.60
N GLU A 276 22.56 -2.53 5.09
CA GLU A 276 21.65 -3.35 4.27
C GLU A 276 20.21 -3.24 4.80
N PHE A 277 20.05 -3.38 6.12
CA PHE A 277 18.82 -3.09 6.83
C PHE A 277 19.08 -1.89 7.72
N GLU A 278 18.52 -0.76 7.33
CA GLU A 278 18.20 0.25 8.31
C GLU A 278 16.98 -0.23 9.08
N LEU A 279 16.96 0.06 10.37
CA LEU A 279 15.70 0.11 11.09
C LEU A 279 14.84 1.10 10.31
N ASP A 280 13.74 0.63 9.70
CA ASP A 280 12.83 1.50 8.97
C ASP A 280 12.60 2.75 9.82
N ASN A 281 12.35 3.90 9.18
CA ASN A 281 11.89 5.12 9.88
C ASN A 281 10.68 4.84 10.82
N GLU A 282 10.02 3.69 10.65
CA GLU A 282 8.98 3.08 11.48
C GLU A 282 9.44 2.50 12.84
N THR A 283 10.73 2.25 13.01
CA THR A 283 11.38 1.63 14.19
C THR A 283 12.39 2.54 14.86
N ASP A 284 12.15 3.85 14.82
CA ASP A 284 13.00 4.81 15.53
C ASP A 284 13.25 4.31 16.97
N GLU A 285 14.50 4.40 17.44
CA GLU A 285 14.90 4.06 18.82
C GLU A 285 14.04 4.81 19.87
N ASN A 286 13.32 5.84 19.42
CA ASN A 286 12.37 6.63 20.20
C ASN A 286 10.95 6.03 20.31
N LEU A 287 10.55 5.06 19.46
CA LEU A 287 9.18 4.51 19.40
C LEU A 287 9.03 3.14 20.06
N ILE A 288 10.04 2.28 19.93
CA ILE A 288 10.03 0.94 20.52
C ILE A 288 11.00 0.93 21.69
N LYS A 289 10.48 1.13 22.90
CA LYS A 289 11.29 1.22 24.12
C LYS A 289 11.18 -0.03 24.96
N THR A 290 10.08 -0.77 24.84
CA THR A 290 9.82 -1.99 25.62
C THR A 290 9.38 -3.15 24.75
N ILE A 291 9.40 -4.36 25.31
CA ILE A 291 8.78 -5.54 24.66
C ILE A 291 7.28 -5.28 24.41
N GLY A 292 6.61 -4.54 25.29
CA GLY A 292 5.24 -4.08 25.10
C GLY A 292 5.07 -3.26 23.83
N ASP A 293 5.92 -2.25 23.61
CA ASP A 293 5.87 -1.44 22.38
C ASP A 293 6.08 -2.30 21.13
N LEU A 294 7.02 -3.25 21.19
CA LEU A 294 7.28 -4.18 20.09
C LEU A 294 6.02 -4.98 19.74
N VAL A 295 5.37 -5.58 20.73
CA VAL A 295 4.22 -6.46 20.50
C VAL A 295 2.94 -5.68 20.18
N PHE A 296 2.70 -4.54 20.82
CA PHE A 296 1.48 -3.74 20.58
C PHE A 296 1.56 -2.91 19.30
N ASN A 297 2.71 -2.31 19.02
CA ASN A 297 2.81 -1.22 18.04
C ASN A 297 3.67 -1.55 16.83
N TYR A 298 4.49 -2.62 16.89
CA TYR A 298 5.39 -2.96 15.79
C TYR A 298 5.06 -4.27 15.08
N LEU A 299 4.83 -5.38 15.77
CA LEU A 299 4.60 -6.68 15.11
C LEU A 299 3.17 -6.79 14.54
N ASP A 300 2.98 -7.01 13.24
CA ASP A 300 1.63 -7.18 12.65
C ASP A 300 1.13 -8.62 12.89
N LEU A 301 0.51 -8.83 14.05
CA LEU A 301 0.06 -10.15 14.51
C LEU A 301 -1.05 -10.77 13.65
N ASN A 302 -1.74 -9.98 12.82
CA ASN A 302 -2.75 -10.47 11.87
C ASN A 302 -2.23 -10.63 10.45
N SER A 303 -0.94 -10.39 10.22
CA SER A 303 -0.38 -10.48 8.88
C SER A 303 -0.52 -11.88 8.31
N ILE A 304 -0.65 -11.95 6.99
CA ILE A 304 -0.68 -13.19 6.22
C ILE A 304 0.78 -13.54 5.91
N PRO A 305 1.25 -14.76 6.21
CA PRO A 305 2.64 -15.14 5.98
C PRO A 305 2.97 -15.08 4.49
N LYS A 306 4.14 -14.55 4.19
CA LYS A 306 4.74 -14.56 2.85
C LYS A 306 5.64 -15.78 2.67
N GLN A 307 6.18 -15.96 1.47
CA GLN A 307 7.13 -17.05 1.21
C GLN A 307 8.36 -17.00 2.12
N SER A 308 8.88 -15.80 2.41
CA SER A 308 10.00 -15.62 3.34
C SER A 308 9.72 -16.18 4.74
N PHE A 309 8.47 -16.11 5.23
CA PHE A 309 8.08 -16.72 6.49
C PHE A 309 8.34 -18.23 6.47
N PHE A 310 7.91 -18.93 5.42
CA PHE A 310 8.09 -20.39 5.30
C PHE A 310 9.55 -20.78 5.14
N GLU A 311 10.35 -19.98 4.43
CA GLU A 311 11.80 -20.22 4.33
C GLU A 311 12.49 -20.15 5.70
N VAL A 312 12.14 -19.15 6.52
CA VAL A 312 12.67 -19.01 7.88
C VAL A 312 12.13 -20.11 8.79
N PHE A 313 10.83 -20.38 8.74
CA PHE A 313 10.17 -21.34 9.60
C PHE A 313 10.64 -22.78 9.32
N PHE A 314 10.89 -23.11 8.05
CA PHE A 314 11.55 -24.36 7.64
C PHE A 314 12.96 -24.49 8.24
N GLN A 315 13.76 -23.43 8.20
CA GLN A 315 15.15 -23.46 8.69
C GLN A 315 15.25 -23.71 10.19
N ILE A 316 14.32 -23.18 10.98
CA ILE A 316 14.30 -23.37 12.43
C ILE A 316 13.58 -24.64 12.88
N SER A 317 12.87 -25.32 11.97
CA SER A 317 12.12 -26.53 12.30
C SER A 317 13.03 -27.71 12.62
N GLN A 318 12.77 -28.32 13.78
CA GLN A 318 13.45 -29.51 14.30
C GLN A 318 12.57 -30.76 14.25
N ASN A 319 11.25 -30.62 14.05
CA ASN A 319 10.33 -31.74 13.97
C ASN A 319 10.25 -32.25 12.54
N GLU A 320 10.53 -33.53 12.30
CA GLU A 320 10.64 -34.11 10.95
C GLU A 320 9.36 -33.91 10.11
N LEU A 321 8.18 -34.17 10.67
CA LEU A 321 6.90 -34.08 9.94
C LEU A 321 6.53 -32.63 9.59
N GLU A 322 6.68 -31.72 10.55
CA GLU A 322 6.43 -30.30 10.31
C GLU A 322 7.45 -29.74 9.30
N LYS A 323 8.72 -30.13 9.41
CA LYS A 323 9.78 -29.70 8.50
C LYS A 323 9.55 -30.19 7.07
N GLU A 324 9.13 -31.44 6.88
CA GLU A 324 8.77 -31.99 5.57
C GLU A 324 7.63 -31.18 4.93
N LYS A 325 6.57 -30.84 5.69
CA LYS A 325 5.47 -30.04 5.14
C LYS A 325 5.89 -28.61 4.82
N LEU A 326 6.75 -28.00 5.63
CA LEU A 326 7.31 -26.68 5.37
C LEU A 326 8.21 -26.68 4.12
N GLU A 327 8.99 -27.74 3.91
CA GLU A 327 9.79 -27.93 2.69
C GLU A 327 8.90 -28.05 1.45
N GLU A 328 7.83 -28.83 1.55
CA GLU A 328 6.85 -28.98 0.46
C GLU A 328 6.26 -27.64 0.04
N PHE A 329 5.89 -26.77 0.99
CA PHE A 329 5.39 -25.42 0.67
C PHE A 329 6.39 -24.53 -0.10
N LEU A 330 7.68 -24.84 -0.03
CA LEU A 330 8.74 -24.12 -0.73
C LEU A 330 9.06 -24.70 -2.11
N THR A 331 8.50 -25.87 -2.46
CA THR A 331 8.71 -26.49 -3.78
C THR A 331 7.72 -25.96 -4.82
N PRO A 332 8.03 -26.06 -6.12
CA PRO A 332 7.07 -25.76 -7.18
C PRO A 332 5.78 -26.59 -7.08
N GLU A 333 5.90 -27.86 -6.68
CA GLU A 333 4.78 -28.79 -6.56
C GLU A 333 3.83 -28.43 -5.40
N GLY A 334 4.36 -27.94 -4.28
CA GLY A 334 3.57 -27.55 -3.11
C GLY A 334 2.96 -26.15 -3.17
N GLN A 335 3.13 -25.39 -4.26
CA GLN A 335 2.58 -24.03 -4.36
C GLN A 335 1.05 -23.98 -4.34
N GLU A 336 0.35 -24.92 -4.99
CA GLU A 336 -1.11 -24.98 -4.94
C GLU A 336 -1.60 -25.34 -3.53
N ASP A 337 -0.88 -26.22 -2.85
CA ASP A 337 -1.14 -26.59 -1.45
C ASP A 337 -0.95 -25.39 -0.52
N LEU A 338 0.15 -24.65 -0.67
CA LEU A 338 0.38 -23.41 0.06
C LEU A 338 -0.69 -22.36 -0.26
N PHE A 339 -1.16 -22.28 -1.49
CA PHE A 339 -2.23 -21.35 -1.88
C PHE A 339 -3.58 -21.70 -1.26
N ASN A 340 -3.90 -23.00 -1.20
CA ASN A 340 -5.06 -23.53 -0.50
C ASN A 340 -4.99 -23.33 1.01
N TYR A 341 -3.79 -23.51 1.56
CA TYR A 341 -3.50 -23.28 2.95
C TYR A 341 -3.59 -21.77 3.23
N ILE A 342 -2.71 -20.91 2.74
CA ILE A 342 -2.64 -19.50 3.15
C ILE A 342 -3.62 -18.58 2.43
N TYR A 343 -3.51 -18.48 1.11
CA TYR A 343 -4.09 -17.35 0.37
C TYR A 343 -5.61 -17.44 0.24
N ARG A 344 -6.18 -18.63 -0.05
CA ARG A 344 -7.64 -18.82 -0.17
C ARG A 344 -8.40 -18.49 1.12
N PRO A 345 -8.01 -18.99 2.31
CA PRO A 345 -8.69 -18.65 3.55
C PRO A 345 -8.09 -17.43 4.26
N ARG A 346 -7.08 -16.78 3.68
CA ARG A 346 -6.34 -15.65 4.26
C ARG A 346 -5.83 -16.02 5.67
N ARG A 347 -5.17 -17.18 5.80
CA ARG A 347 -4.63 -17.66 7.08
C ARG A 347 -3.55 -16.70 7.57
N THR A 348 -3.61 -16.36 8.84
CA THR A 348 -2.71 -15.44 9.54
C THR A 348 -1.50 -16.17 10.09
N ILE A 349 -0.42 -15.44 10.37
CA ILE A 349 0.78 -16.00 11.02
C ILE A 349 0.44 -16.68 12.35
N ALA A 350 -0.44 -16.09 13.16
CA ALA A 350 -0.87 -16.68 14.43
C ALA A 350 -1.51 -18.06 14.27
N GLU A 351 -2.30 -18.27 13.22
CA GLU A 351 -2.88 -19.58 12.91
C GLU A 351 -1.81 -20.57 12.41
N VAL A 352 -0.79 -20.11 11.68
CA VAL A 352 0.31 -20.99 11.29
C VAL A 352 1.15 -21.43 12.49
N PHE A 353 1.40 -20.53 13.45
CA PHE A 353 2.05 -20.93 14.71
C PHE A 353 1.25 -21.99 15.48
N PHE A 354 -0.08 -21.90 15.44
CA PHE A 354 -0.95 -22.91 16.02
C PHE A 354 -0.91 -24.25 15.26
N ASP A 355 -0.90 -24.22 13.93
CA ASP A 355 -0.89 -25.41 13.08
C ASP A 355 0.48 -26.14 13.09
N PHE A 356 1.58 -25.45 13.42
CA PHE A 356 2.95 -25.98 13.50
C PHE A 356 3.52 -25.82 14.93
N PRO A 357 2.94 -26.49 15.94
CA PRO A 357 3.24 -26.21 17.34
C PRO A 357 4.66 -26.62 17.76
N ASN A 358 5.28 -27.63 17.13
CA ASN A 358 6.63 -28.05 17.51
C ASN A 358 7.70 -27.08 16.97
N THR A 359 7.52 -26.62 15.74
CA THR A 359 8.36 -25.57 15.14
C THR A 359 8.17 -24.26 15.89
N CYS A 360 6.92 -23.89 16.23
CA CYS A 360 6.64 -22.72 17.06
C CYS A 360 7.35 -22.76 18.42
N LYS A 361 7.39 -23.92 19.09
CA LYS A 361 8.12 -24.10 20.36
C LYS A 361 9.64 -24.02 20.23
N SER A 362 10.17 -24.21 19.02
CA SER A 362 11.60 -24.10 18.74
C SER A 362 12.06 -22.63 18.66
N ILE A 363 11.12 -21.68 18.60
CA ILE A 363 11.40 -20.25 18.73
C ILE A 363 11.71 -19.96 20.20
N THR A 364 12.96 -19.60 20.50
CA THR A 364 13.44 -19.36 21.88
C THR A 364 13.84 -17.92 22.16
N ASP A 365 13.75 -17.04 21.16
CA ASP A 365 14.17 -15.64 21.20
C ASP A 365 13.21 -14.73 20.42
N LEU A 366 13.30 -13.42 20.65
CA LEU A 366 12.44 -12.41 20.01
C LEU A 366 12.97 -12.00 18.62
N GLU A 367 14.26 -12.18 18.37
CA GLU A 367 14.92 -11.91 17.09
C GLU A 367 14.34 -12.78 15.97
N THR A 368 14.07 -14.05 16.25
CA THR A 368 13.36 -14.96 15.36
C THR A 368 11.96 -14.45 15.03
N LEU A 369 11.25 -13.86 16.01
CA LEU A 369 9.94 -13.26 15.77
C LEU A 369 10.01 -11.99 14.92
N LEU A 370 11.09 -11.20 15.03
CA LEU A 370 11.36 -10.06 14.15
C LEU A 370 11.61 -10.48 12.69
N ASP A 371 12.15 -11.68 12.48
CA ASP A 371 12.35 -12.23 11.13
C ASP A 371 11.08 -12.84 10.54
N LEU A 372 10.18 -13.37 11.37
CA LEU A 372 8.94 -14.05 10.96
C LEU A 372 7.75 -13.09 10.82
N ILE A 373 7.56 -12.17 11.78
CA ILE A 373 6.40 -11.31 11.85
C ILE A 373 6.77 -9.91 11.29
N PRO A 374 6.13 -9.46 10.20
CA PRO A 374 6.43 -8.16 9.61
C PRO A 374 5.97 -7.00 10.49
N ALA A 375 6.53 -5.82 10.22
CA ALA A 375 6.12 -4.57 10.84
C ALA A 375 4.67 -4.18 10.49
N ILE A 376 3.98 -3.54 11.44
CA ILE A 376 2.69 -2.90 11.26
C ILE A 376 2.88 -1.68 10.37
N LYS A 377 2.32 -1.75 9.17
CA LYS A 377 2.37 -0.63 8.22
C LYS A 377 1.47 0.54 8.62
N PRO A 378 1.84 1.79 8.33
CA PRO A 378 0.91 2.92 8.42
C PRO A 378 -0.26 2.76 7.45
N ARG A 379 -1.44 3.26 7.81
CA ARG A 379 -2.65 3.23 6.97
C ARG A 379 -3.07 4.65 6.62
N SER A 380 -3.38 4.86 5.34
CA SER A 380 -3.77 6.15 4.75
C SER A 380 -5.29 6.25 4.65
N PHE A 381 -5.86 7.40 5.02
CA PHE A 381 -7.27 7.70 4.88
C PHE A 381 -7.46 9.10 4.31
N SER A 382 -8.24 9.24 3.23
CA SER A 382 -8.59 10.56 2.68
C SER A 382 -9.37 11.36 3.72
N ILE A 383 -8.97 12.61 3.95
CA ILE A 383 -9.57 13.46 4.98
C ILE A 383 -10.97 13.88 4.54
N ALA A 384 -11.94 13.72 5.45
CA ALA A 384 -13.36 13.99 5.22
C ALA A 384 -13.83 15.37 5.71
N SER A 385 -12.96 16.16 6.35
CA SER A 385 -13.25 17.49 6.90
C SER A 385 -12.57 18.60 6.10
N SER A 386 -13.18 19.78 6.02
CA SER A 386 -12.50 21.01 5.60
C SER A 386 -11.78 21.65 6.80
N PRO A 387 -10.53 22.13 6.65
CA PRO A 387 -9.79 22.78 7.74
C PRO A 387 -10.43 24.09 8.22
N HIS A 388 -11.18 24.80 7.36
CA HIS A 388 -11.83 26.07 7.73
C HIS A 388 -13.20 25.86 8.38
N VAL A 389 -13.94 24.83 7.95
CA VAL A 389 -15.24 24.47 8.54
C VAL A 389 -15.07 23.70 9.84
N HIS A 390 -14.14 22.77 9.89
CA HIS A 390 -13.88 21.90 11.03
C HIS A 390 -12.57 22.32 11.71
N LYS A 391 -12.58 23.50 12.33
CA LYS A 391 -11.39 24.05 12.99
C LYS A 391 -10.85 23.09 14.04
N ASP A 392 -9.52 22.92 14.04
CA ASP A 392 -8.78 22.09 14.99
C ASP A 392 -9.21 20.61 15.03
N ARG A 393 -9.95 20.15 14.00
CA ARG A 393 -10.43 18.78 13.86
C ARG A 393 -10.11 18.20 12.49
N ILE A 394 -9.73 16.92 12.49
CA ILE A 394 -9.65 16.09 11.28
C ILE A 394 -10.68 14.98 11.41
N GLN A 395 -11.54 14.84 10.41
CA GLN A 395 -12.53 13.78 10.34
C GLN A 395 -12.17 12.76 9.26
N LEU A 396 -12.38 11.48 9.56
CA LEU A 396 -12.20 10.37 8.63
C LEU A 396 -13.47 9.54 8.52
N LEU A 397 -13.78 9.08 7.30
CA LEU A 397 -14.86 8.15 7.03
C LEU A 397 -14.27 6.75 6.73
N VAL A 398 -14.38 5.84 7.69
CA VAL A 398 -13.66 4.55 7.67
C VAL A 398 -14.65 3.39 7.62
N ALA A 399 -14.60 2.61 6.54
CA ALA A 399 -15.29 1.32 6.49
C ALA A 399 -14.49 0.27 7.28
N VAL A 400 -15.14 -0.36 8.26
CA VAL A 400 -14.53 -1.44 9.05
C VAL A 400 -14.40 -2.67 8.17
N VAL A 401 -13.17 -3.12 7.96
CA VAL A 401 -12.87 -4.35 7.25
C VAL A 401 -13.16 -5.53 8.15
N GLU A 402 -14.24 -6.23 7.81
CA GLU A 402 -14.64 -7.49 8.44
C GLU A 402 -15.28 -8.40 7.39
N TYR A 403 -14.74 -9.61 7.21
CA TYR A 403 -15.24 -10.55 6.19
C TYR A 403 -15.04 -12.00 6.60
N LYS A 404 -15.93 -12.87 6.12
CA LYS A 404 -15.82 -14.32 6.33
C LYS A 404 -15.00 -14.94 5.21
N THR A 405 -14.24 -15.98 5.55
CA THR A 405 -13.55 -16.82 4.57
C THR A 405 -14.12 -18.24 4.63
N ARG A 406 -13.43 -19.21 4.02
CA ARG A 406 -13.75 -20.63 4.22
C ARG A 406 -13.53 -21.07 5.67
N LEU A 407 -12.75 -20.33 6.44
CA LEU A 407 -12.58 -20.56 7.88
C LEU A 407 -13.73 -19.93 8.66
N TYR A 408 -14.05 -20.54 9.80
CA TYR A 408 -15.13 -20.10 10.69
C TYR A 408 -14.84 -18.72 11.31
N GLU A 409 -13.57 -18.44 11.64
CA GLU A 409 -13.17 -17.15 12.23
C GLU A 409 -13.24 -16.02 11.19
N THR A 410 -13.92 -14.95 11.56
CA THR A 410 -14.05 -13.75 10.74
C THR A 410 -12.73 -13.00 10.66
N ARG A 411 -12.31 -12.63 9.45
CA ARG A 411 -11.13 -11.81 9.20
C ARG A 411 -11.42 -10.35 9.47
N LYS A 412 -10.50 -9.68 10.15
CA LYS A 412 -10.62 -8.29 10.61
C LYS A 412 -9.39 -7.51 10.16
N GLY A 413 -9.59 -6.34 9.59
CA GLY A 413 -8.47 -5.48 9.19
C GLY A 413 -7.79 -4.86 10.41
N THR A 414 -6.46 -4.95 10.50
CA THR A 414 -5.66 -4.47 11.65
C THR A 414 -6.03 -3.05 12.08
N CYS A 415 -6.00 -2.08 11.15
CA CYS A 415 -6.27 -0.68 11.48
C CYS A 415 -7.76 -0.39 11.68
N SER A 416 -8.62 -0.71 10.71
CA SER A 416 -10.04 -0.32 10.74
C SER A 416 -10.81 -1.00 11.87
N TYR A 417 -10.49 -2.26 12.19
CA TYR A 417 -11.13 -2.96 13.30
C TYR A 417 -10.64 -2.40 14.64
N TRP A 418 -9.34 -2.20 14.81
CA TRP A 418 -8.78 -1.56 16.00
C TRP A 418 -9.43 -0.21 16.27
N LEU A 419 -9.49 0.69 15.28
CA LEU A 419 -10.18 1.99 15.39
C LEU A 419 -11.64 1.85 15.82
N SER A 420 -12.35 0.84 15.31
CA SER A 420 -13.77 0.62 15.65
C SER A 420 -14.02 0.23 17.12
N GLN A 421 -12.98 -0.24 17.82
CA GLN A 421 -13.04 -0.65 19.23
C GLN A 421 -12.57 0.45 20.20
N LEU A 422 -12.01 1.55 19.70
CA LEU A 422 -11.50 2.61 20.56
C LEU A 422 -12.64 3.45 21.14
N ASP A 423 -12.59 3.66 22.46
CA ASP A 423 -13.44 4.61 23.18
C ASP A 423 -12.73 5.97 23.25
N PRO A 424 -13.31 7.05 22.68
CA PRO A 424 -12.77 8.40 22.79
C PRO A 424 -12.55 8.91 24.23
N ASN A 425 -13.22 8.32 25.23
CA ASN A 425 -13.07 8.70 26.63
C ASN A 425 -11.74 8.23 27.26
N ASN A 426 -11.08 7.22 26.67
CA ASN A 426 -9.87 6.61 27.23
C ASN A 426 -8.58 7.42 26.95
N GLU A 427 -8.69 8.65 26.44
CA GLU A 427 -7.58 9.56 26.14
C GLU A 427 -6.44 8.96 25.28
N ILE A 428 -6.78 7.97 24.46
CA ILE A 428 -5.81 7.27 23.61
C ILE A 428 -5.24 8.24 22.59
N LYS A 429 -3.91 8.33 22.53
CA LYS A 429 -3.19 9.13 21.55
C LYS A 429 -2.64 8.25 20.43
N ILE A 430 -2.92 8.63 19.20
CA ILE A 430 -2.62 7.86 18.00
C ILE A 430 -1.57 8.62 17.18
N PRO A 431 -0.45 7.97 16.79
CA PRO A 431 0.55 8.57 15.92
C PRO A 431 0.00 8.82 14.52
N VAL A 432 0.00 10.08 14.08
CA VAL A 432 -0.53 10.54 12.79
C VAL A 432 0.39 11.57 12.12
N TRP A 433 0.31 11.67 10.80
CA TRP A 433 0.90 12.74 10.00
C TRP A 433 0.12 12.96 8.71
N ILE A 434 0.38 14.07 8.03
CA ILE A 434 -0.29 14.43 6.79
C ILE A 434 0.57 14.01 5.60
N LYS A 435 -0.04 13.29 4.66
CA LYS A 435 0.49 13.09 3.32
C LYS A 435 -0.31 13.98 2.37
N LYS A 436 0.39 14.66 1.46
CA LYS A 436 -0.29 15.48 0.43
C LYS A 436 -1.13 14.59 -0.48
N GLY A 437 -2.35 15.05 -0.72
CA GLY A 437 -3.30 14.41 -1.62
C GLY A 437 -2.82 14.38 -3.07
N SER A 438 -3.39 13.47 -3.85
CA SER A 438 -3.11 13.38 -5.28
C SER A 438 -3.79 14.50 -6.07
N PHE A 439 -4.96 14.95 -5.61
CA PHE A 439 -5.77 15.94 -6.31
C PHE A 439 -5.10 17.32 -6.41
N LYS A 440 -5.05 17.87 -7.63
CA LYS A 440 -4.65 19.23 -7.95
C LYS A 440 -5.90 20.04 -8.24
N ILE A 441 -6.27 20.93 -7.32
CA ILE A 441 -7.55 21.63 -7.37
C ILE A 441 -7.33 23.09 -7.74
N ASP A 442 -7.98 23.51 -8.83
CA ASP A 442 -8.27 24.92 -9.08
C ASP A 442 -9.68 25.21 -8.53
N PHE A 443 -9.73 25.90 -7.40
CA PHE A 443 -10.99 26.18 -6.72
C PHE A 443 -11.95 27.03 -7.55
N LYS A 444 -11.52 27.73 -8.61
CA LYS A 444 -12.41 28.55 -9.44
C LYS A 444 -13.18 27.75 -10.48
N LYS A 445 -12.69 26.56 -10.85
CA LYS A 445 -13.33 25.72 -11.87
C LYS A 445 -14.52 24.95 -11.28
N PRO A 446 -15.56 24.65 -12.07
CA PRO A 446 -16.63 23.73 -11.68
C PRO A 446 -16.07 22.35 -11.32
N LEU A 447 -16.71 21.64 -10.38
CA LEU A 447 -16.33 20.28 -9.99
C LEU A 447 -17.37 19.25 -10.39
N ILE A 448 -16.91 18.13 -10.92
CA ILE A 448 -17.66 16.89 -11.06
C ILE A 448 -16.97 15.85 -10.17
N CYS A 449 -17.54 15.60 -9.00
CA CYS A 449 -17.04 14.67 -8.01
C CYS A 449 -17.82 13.34 -8.09
N VAL A 450 -17.13 12.23 -8.33
CA VAL A 450 -17.72 10.88 -8.40
C VAL A 450 -17.15 10.01 -7.29
N GLY A 451 -17.94 9.78 -6.25
CA GLY A 451 -17.45 9.21 -4.98
C GLY A 451 -18.42 8.26 -4.30
N PRO A 452 -18.61 7.03 -4.81
CA PRO A 452 -19.47 6.05 -4.16
C PRO A 452 -18.86 5.54 -2.84
N GLY A 453 -19.72 5.30 -1.85
CA GLY A 453 -19.35 4.78 -0.54
C GLY A 453 -18.40 5.72 0.20
N THR A 454 -17.30 5.18 0.75
CA THR A 454 -16.28 5.99 1.43
C THR A 454 -15.47 6.89 0.49
N GLY A 455 -15.62 6.72 -0.84
CA GLY A 455 -15.06 7.61 -1.85
C GLY A 455 -15.52 9.06 -1.72
N VAL A 456 -16.61 9.33 -1.01
CA VAL A 456 -17.12 10.69 -0.77
C VAL A 456 -16.24 11.51 0.20
N ALA A 457 -15.37 10.88 0.97
CA ALA A 457 -14.57 11.54 2.01
C ALA A 457 -13.80 12.78 1.49
N PRO A 458 -12.90 12.68 0.49
CA PRO A 458 -12.18 13.85 -0.01
C PRO A 458 -13.12 14.92 -0.59
N PHE A 459 -14.25 14.52 -1.18
CA PHE A 459 -15.22 15.46 -1.76
C PHE A 459 -16.00 16.23 -0.71
N ARG A 460 -16.29 15.62 0.44
CA ARG A 460 -16.82 16.34 1.59
C ARG A 460 -15.87 17.42 2.06
N SER A 461 -14.58 17.12 2.18
CA SER A 461 -13.56 18.12 2.52
C SER A 461 -13.53 19.26 1.49
N LEU A 462 -13.45 18.92 0.19
CA LEU A 462 -13.35 19.88 -0.90
C LEU A 462 -14.57 20.78 -1.06
N ILE A 463 -15.77 20.20 -1.05
CA ILE A 463 -17.02 20.96 -1.25
C ILE A 463 -17.24 21.92 -0.08
N ASN A 464 -17.07 21.45 1.16
CA ASN A 464 -17.20 22.34 2.33
C ASN A 464 -16.20 23.50 2.28
N GLU A 465 -14.94 23.25 1.90
CA GLU A 465 -13.97 24.33 1.72
C GLU A 465 -14.43 25.31 0.65
N ARG A 466 -14.90 24.81 -0.49
CA ARG A 466 -15.34 25.63 -1.63
C ARG A 466 -16.48 26.56 -1.27
N VAL A 467 -17.47 26.02 -0.57
CA VAL A 467 -18.63 26.77 -0.14
C VAL A 467 -18.24 27.78 0.94
N PHE A 468 -17.52 27.34 1.97
CA PHE A 468 -17.20 28.22 3.11
C PHE A 468 -16.20 29.33 2.75
N LYS A 469 -15.13 29.02 2.02
CA LYS A 469 -14.02 29.96 1.78
C LYS A 469 -14.21 30.80 0.53
N TYR A 470 -14.82 30.23 -0.51
CA TYR A 470 -14.92 30.87 -1.83
C TYR A 470 -16.35 31.17 -2.26
N ASN A 471 -17.36 30.68 -1.53
CA ASN A 471 -18.78 30.86 -1.86
C ASN A 471 -19.11 30.45 -3.32
N LEU A 472 -18.57 29.30 -3.74
CA LEU A 472 -18.70 28.77 -5.11
C LEU A 472 -19.68 27.61 -5.15
N GLY A 473 -20.66 27.65 -6.07
CA GLY A 473 -21.78 26.71 -6.09
C GLY A 473 -21.79 25.66 -7.20
N ASP A 474 -20.89 25.74 -8.18
CA ASP A 474 -20.78 24.76 -9.27
C ASP A 474 -20.09 23.46 -8.83
N ASN A 475 -20.67 22.79 -7.84
CA ASN A 475 -20.21 21.52 -7.32
C ASN A 475 -21.25 20.45 -7.67
N HIS A 476 -20.88 19.50 -8.53
CA HIS A 476 -21.70 18.34 -8.87
C HIS A 476 -21.16 17.11 -8.14
N LEU A 477 -22.00 16.46 -7.32
CA LEU A 477 -21.62 15.28 -6.56
C LEU A 477 -22.46 14.07 -6.98
N TYR A 478 -21.82 13.12 -7.65
CA TYR A 478 -22.36 11.80 -7.96
C TYR A 478 -21.96 10.85 -6.83
N PHE A 479 -22.89 10.63 -5.90
CA PHE A 479 -22.70 9.77 -4.73
C PHE A 479 -23.45 8.46 -4.93
N GLY A 480 -22.83 7.33 -4.61
CA GLY A 480 -23.46 6.01 -4.71
C GLY A 480 -23.45 5.26 -3.38
N CYS A 481 -24.59 4.71 -2.97
CA CYS A 481 -24.68 3.79 -1.84
C CYS A 481 -25.71 2.67 -2.10
N ARG A 482 -25.92 1.77 -1.13
CA ARG A 482 -26.90 0.69 -1.27
C ARG A 482 -28.32 1.18 -1.05
N SER A 483 -28.54 1.96 0.01
CA SER A 483 -29.87 2.40 0.39
C SER A 483 -29.85 3.77 1.05
N LYS A 484 -30.84 4.59 0.68
CA LYS A 484 -31.04 5.93 1.25
C LYS A 484 -31.10 5.93 2.77
N PHE A 485 -31.73 4.91 3.36
CA PHE A 485 -31.98 4.87 4.81
C PHE A 485 -30.90 4.14 5.61
N LYS A 486 -29.91 3.52 4.95
CA LYS A 486 -28.93 2.66 5.64
C LYS A 486 -27.49 3.15 5.54
N ASP A 487 -27.10 3.74 4.42
CA ASP A 487 -25.71 4.08 4.13
C ASP A 487 -25.58 5.36 3.28
N PHE A 488 -26.55 6.28 3.37
CA PHE A 488 -26.43 7.62 2.79
C PHE A 488 -25.71 8.57 3.75
N TYR A 489 -24.38 8.63 3.64
CA TYR A 489 -23.54 9.44 4.51
C TYR A 489 -23.82 10.93 4.35
N PHE A 490 -23.85 11.65 5.48
CA PHE A 490 -23.97 13.11 5.56
C PHE A 490 -25.20 13.72 4.86
N GLU A 491 -26.31 12.96 4.74
CA GLU A 491 -27.53 13.41 4.04
C GLU A 491 -27.97 14.84 4.41
N ASN A 492 -28.02 15.17 5.71
CA ASN A 492 -28.45 16.49 6.16
C ASN A 492 -27.49 17.60 5.73
N GLU A 493 -26.19 17.33 5.74
CA GLU A 493 -25.17 18.29 5.31
C GLU A 493 -25.31 18.57 3.81
N TRP A 494 -25.48 17.53 2.99
CA TRP A 494 -25.67 17.70 1.55
C TRP A 494 -26.92 18.50 1.21
N LYS A 495 -28.03 18.24 1.91
CA LYS A 495 -29.27 18.98 1.72
C LYS A 495 -29.07 20.48 2.01
N LEU A 496 -28.43 20.83 3.12
CA LEU A 496 -28.18 22.23 3.48
C LEU A 496 -27.34 22.95 2.43
N ILE A 497 -26.30 22.29 1.90
CA ILE A 497 -25.46 22.88 0.86
C ILE A 497 -26.25 23.02 -0.46
N ALA A 498 -27.04 22.02 -0.83
CA ALA A 498 -27.89 22.06 -2.03
C ALA A 498 -28.97 23.15 -1.94
N ASP A 499 -29.65 23.28 -0.80
CA ASP A 499 -30.69 24.30 -0.57
C ASP A 499 -30.13 25.74 -0.65
N SER A 500 -28.82 25.89 -0.39
CA SER A 500 -28.10 27.17 -0.57
C SER A 500 -27.61 27.42 -2.00
N ASN A 501 -28.03 26.60 -2.98
CA ASN A 501 -27.58 26.61 -4.39
C ASN A 501 -26.07 26.41 -4.57
N HIS A 502 -25.44 25.67 -3.65
CA HIS A 502 -24.01 25.41 -3.70
C HIS A 502 -23.63 23.97 -4.11
N LEU A 503 -24.61 23.09 -4.30
CA LEU A 503 -24.36 21.68 -4.63
C LEU A 503 -25.49 21.11 -5.48
N PHE A 504 -25.12 20.53 -6.62
CA PHE A 504 -25.95 19.64 -7.42
C PHE A 504 -25.69 18.20 -6.96
N LEU A 505 -26.62 17.65 -6.18
CA LEU A 505 -26.48 16.32 -5.59
C LEU A 505 -27.19 15.26 -6.43
N HIS A 506 -26.43 14.24 -6.87
CA HIS A 506 -26.92 13.12 -7.68
C HIS A 506 -26.70 11.79 -6.93
N PRO A 507 -27.61 11.38 -6.02
CA PRO A 507 -27.47 10.16 -5.25
C PRO A 507 -28.01 8.93 -6.00
N ALA A 508 -27.18 7.91 -6.18
CA ALA A 508 -27.53 6.61 -6.74
C ALA A 508 -27.73 5.57 -5.62
N PHE A 509 -28.95 5.04 -5.49
CA PHE A 509 -29.30 4.00 -4.53
C PHE A 509 -29.42 2.65 -5.24
N SER A 510 -28.44 1.77 -5.03
CA SER A 510 -28.35 0.52 -5.81
C SER A 510 -29.30 -0.60 -5.36
N ARG A 511 -30.02 -0.45 -4.23
CA ARG A 511 -30.89 -1.48 -3.64
C ARG A 511 -32.24 -0.99 -3.11
N ASP A 512 -32.61 0.26 -3.37
CA ASP A 512 -33.93 0.78 -2.95
C ASP A 512 -35.05 0.36 -3.93
N GLN A 513 -34.67 -0.18 -5.10
CA GLN A 513 -35.56 -0.68 -6.14
C GLN A 513 -34.99 -1.97 -6.77
N GLU A 514 -35.77 -2.66 -7.61
CA GLU A 514 -35.35 -3.93 -8.26
C GLU A 514 -34.17 -3.73 -9.22
N GLU A 515 -34.22 -2.68 -10.04
CA GLU A 515 -33.15 -2.33 -10.95
C GLU A 515 -32.00 -1.60 -10.22
N LYS A 516 -30.77 -2.07 -10.40
CA LYS A 516 -29.62 -1.45 -9.75
C LYS A 516 -29.26 -0.15 -10.47
N VAL A 517 -29.33 0.96 -9.74
CA VAL A 517 -28.87 2.27 -10.21
C VAL A 517 -27.52 2.58 -9.59
N TYR A 518 -26.55 2.90 -10.44
CA TYR A 518 -25.20 3.31 -10.07
C TYR A 518 -24.91 4.74 -10.55
N VAL A 519 -23.76 5.26 -10.13
CA VAL A 519 -23.34 6.64 -10.44
C VAL A 519 -23.17 6.88 -11.94
N GLN A 520 -22.67 5.90 -12.69
CA GLN A 520 -22.54 5.99 -14.15
C GLN A 520 -23.90 6.14 -14.86
N ASP A 521 -24.96 5.53 -14.33
CA ASP A 521 -26.29 5.62 -14.93
C ASP A 521 -26.83 7.05 -14.77
N LEU A 522 -26.62 7.66 -13.60
CA LEU A 522 -26.96 9.07 -13.37
C LEU A 522 -26.13 10.00 -14.24
N MET A 523 -24.83 9.71 -14.43
CA MET A 523 -23.99 10.51 -15.32
C MET A 523 -24.48 10.45 -16.77
N LEU A 524 -24.86 9.28 -17.27
CA LEU A 524 -25.45 9.15 -18.61
C LEU A 524 -26.78 9.90 -18.74
N ASN A 525 -27.62 9.90 -17.69
CA ASN A 525 -28.86 10.66 -17.70
C ASN A 525 -28.63 12.19 -17.71
N ASN A 526 -27.49 12.66 -17.18
CA ASN A 526 -27.06 14.06 -17.19
C ASN A 526 -26.01 14.34 -18.28
N SER A 527 -26.00 13.58 -19.37
CA SER A 527 -24.97 13.63 -20.42
C SER A 527 -24.70 15.04 -20.95
N ASP A 528 -25.74 15.78 -21.35
CA ASP A 528 -25.60 17.12 -21.94
C ASP A 528 -24.99 18.14 -20.96
N GLU A 529 -25.40 18.08 -19.69
CA GLU A 529 -24.89 18.94 -18.63
C GLU A 529 -23.42 18.63 -18.30
N ILE A 530 -23.08 17.35 -18.20
CA ILE A 530 -21.69 16.92 -18.02
C ILE A 530 -20.84 17.35 -19.22
N PHE A 531 -21.36 17.19 -20.45
CA PHE A 531 -20.66 17.63 -21.64
C PHE A 531 -20.39 19.14 -21.61
N ASP A 532 -21.38 19.97 -21.27
CA ASP A 532 -21.19 21.42 -21.12
C ASP A 532 -20.13 21.76 -20.07
N LEU A 533 -20.22 21.14 -18.89
CA LEU A 533 -19.25 21.33 -17.81
C LEU A 533 -17.83 21.00 -18.28
N ILE A 534 -17.66 19.89 -19.00
CA ILE A 534 -16.36 19.41 -19.46
C ILE A 534 -15.84 20.25 -20.64
N HIS A 535 -16.66 20.49 -21.66
CA HIS A 535 -16.23 21.09 -22.91
C HIS A 535 -16.16 22.62 -22.80
N ASN A 536 -17.24 23.25 -22.34
CA ASN A 536 -17.39 24.71 -22.37
C ASN A 536 -16.86 25.39 -21.10
N ARG A 537 -17.07 24.76 -19.94
CA ARG A 537 -16.78 25.39 -18.62
C ARG A 537 -15.47 24.91 -17.98
N GLU A 538 -14.75 24.06 -18.69
CA GLU A 538 -13.48 23.50 -18.29
C GLU A 538 -13.46 22.84 -16.89
N SER A 539 -14.53 22.16 -16.49
CA SER A 539 -14.65 21.51 -15.18
C SER A 539 -13.49 20.56 -14.84
N LEU A 540 -13.28 20.36 -13.54
CA LEU A 540 -12.43 19.30 -13.00
C LEU A 540 -13.29 18.08 -12.65
N ILE A 541 -12.88 16.91 -13.13
CA ILE A 541 -13.51 15.62 -12.85
C ILE A 541 -12.63 14.87 -11.85
N LEU A 542 -13.18 14.58 -10.68
CA LEU A 542 -12.48 13.92 -9.58
C LEU A 542 -13.20 12.62 -9.23
N ILE A 543 -12.47 11.52 -9.24
CA ILE A 543 -13.02 10.18 -8.96
C ILE A 543 -12.33 9.62 -7.72
N ALA A 544 -13.09 9.15 -6.74
CA ALA A 544 -12.54 8.51 -5.55
C ALA A 544 -13.36 7.31 -5.08
N GLY A 545 -12.67 6.31 -4.51
CA GLY A 545 -13.32 5.11 -3.96
C GLY A 545 -12.66 3.80 -4.42
N ASN A 546 -13.47 2.77 -4.64
CA ASN A 546 -12.98 1.41 -4.91
C ASN A 546 -12.24 1.33 -6.27
N SER A 547 -11.00 0.84 -6.27
CA SER A 547 -10.13 0.77 -7.45
C SER A 547 -10.39 -0.40 -8.40
N LYS A 548 -11.40 -1.24 -8.14
CA LYS A 548 -11.74 -2.37 -9.02
C LYS A 548 -12.48 -1.84 -10.25
N ARG A 549 -13.77 -2.16 -10.37
CA ARG A 549 -14.54 -1.88 -11.59
C ARG A 549 -14.99 -0.42 -11.75
N MET A 550 -15.14 0.31 -10.64
CA MET A 550 -15.77 1.64 -10.67
C MET A 550 -15.05 2.64 -11.59
N PRO A 551 -13.71 2.82 -11.53
CA PRO A 551 -13.04 3.81 -12.37
C PRO A 551 -13.17 3.51 -13.86
N GLU A 552 -13.09 2.23 -14.25
CA GLU A 552 -13.28 1.78 -15.63
C GLU A 552 -14.70 2.09 -16.14
N ASP A 553 -15.72 1.77 -15.34
CA ASP A 553 -17.12 2.06 -15.67
C ASP A 553 -17.35 3.59 -15.84
N ILE A 554 -16.71 4.43 -15.01
CA ILE A 554 -16.80 5.90 -15.14
C ILE A 554 -16.08 6.39 -16.40
N LEU A 555 -14.88 5.89 -16.70
CA LEU A 555 -14.14 6.26 -17.92
C LEU A 555 -14.94 5.92 -19.17
N ALA A 556 -15.45 4.70 -19.26
CA ALA A 556 -16.30 4.26 -20.36
C ALA A 556 -17.58 5.12 -20.47
N THR A 557 -18.10 5.61 -19.35
CA THR A 557 -19.26 6.50 -19.32
C THR A 557 -18.93 7.89 -19.84
N LEU A 558 -17.78 8.46 -19.46
CA LEU A 558 -17.31 9.72 -20.01
C LEU A 558 -17.11 9.62 -21.53
N GLU A 559 -16.51 8.52 -22.01
CA GLU A 559 -16.38 8.29 -23.45
C GLU A 559 -17.76 8.27 -24.14
N LYS A 560 -18.75 7.58 -23.57
CA LYS A 560 -20.13 7.58 -24.12
C LYS A 560 -20.75 8.98 -24.16
N ILE A 561 -20.55 9.80 -23.13
CA ILE A 561 -21.04 11.19 -23.09
C ILE A 561 -20.43 12.02 -24.21
N ILE A 562 -19.11 11.89 -24.44
CA ILE A 562 -18.42 12.57 -25.56
C ILE A 562 -18.96 12.08 -26.91
N LYS A 563 -19.22 10.77 -27.07
CA LYS A 563 -19.80 10.20 -28.30
C LYS A 563 -21.20 10.74 -28.59
N GLN A 564 -22.06 10.78 -27.57
CA GLN A 564 -23.43 11.31 -27.70
C GLN A 564 -23.46 12.78 -28.11
N ASN A 565 -22.44 13.54 -27.73
CA ASN A 565 -22.28 14.95 -28.05
C ASN A 565 -21.32 15.21 -29.22
N SER A 566 -21.03 14.19 -30.05
CA SER A 566 -20.08 14.28 -31.15
C SER A 566 -20.47 15.30 -32.24
N GLN A 567 -21.76 15.50 -32.48
CA GLN A 567 -22.25 16.56 -33.38
C GLN A 567 -21.80 17.95 -32.92
N ASN A 568 -21.83 18.23 -31.60
CA ASN A 568 -21.40 19.50 -31.01
C ASN A 568 -19.89 19.73 -31.17
N LEU A 569 -19.14 18.67 -31.48
CA LEU A 569 -17.70 18.70 -31.74
C LEU A 569 -17.37 18.74 -33.25
N GLY A 570 -18.39 18.80 -34.11
CA GLY A 570 -18.23 18.84 -35.56
C GLY A 570 -17.78 17.52 -36.18
N LEU A 571 -18.03 16.39 -35.53
CA LEU A 571 -17.70 15.06 -36.03
C LEU A 571 -18.81 14.52 -36.95
N ASP A 572 -18.42 13.73 -37.96
CA ASP A 572 -19.35 13.01 -38.84
C ASP A 572 -19.92 11.78 -38.12
N GLU A 573 -21.24 11.77 -37.90
CA GLU A 573 -21.94 10.70 -37.19
C GLU A 573 -21.92 9.34 -37.90
N THR A 574 -21.64 9.33 -39.21
CA THR A 574 -21.60 8.10 -39.99
C THR A 574 -20.32 7.31 -39.78
N ASP A 575 -19.26 7.94 -39.25
CA ASP A 575 -17.94 7.33 -39.04
C ASP A 575 -17.73 6.99 -37.54
N GLN A 576 -18.39 5.91 -37.11
CA GLN A 576 -18.37 5.47 -35.71
C GLN A 576 -16.95 5.15 -35.19
N GLU A 577 -16.07 4.64 -36.06
CA GLU A 577 -14.69 4.32 -35.67
C GLU A 577 -13.90 5.60 -35.32
N LYS A 578 -14.07 6.68 -36.10
CA LYS A 578 -13.46 7.97 -35.77
C LYS A 578 -14.03 8.58 -34.49
N ILE A 579 -15.35 8.47 -34.26
CA ILE A 579 -15.98 8.98 -33.04
C ILE A 579 -15.43 8.23 -31.82
N ASP A 580 -15.29 6.91 -31.91
CA ASP A 580 -14.74 6.07 -30.84
C ASP A 580 -13.29 6.44 -30.52
N GLU A 581 -12.44 6.56 -31.54
CA GLU A 581 -11.05 6.97 -31.38
C GLU A 581 -10.93 8.39 -30.79
N PHE A 582 -11.76 9.32 -31.27
CA PHE A 582 -11.78 10.69 -30.78
C PHE A 582 -12.20 10.76 -29.31
N ALA A 583 -13.28 10.07 -28.93
CA ALA A 583 -13.79 10.09 -27.55
C ALA A 583 -12.76 9.57 -26.55
N LYS A 584 -12.09 8.45 -26.88
CA LYS A 584 -10.99 7.91 -26.07
C LYS A 584 -9.86 8.92 -25.92
N LYS A 585 -9.37 9.47 -27.04
CA LYS A 585 -8.32 10.51 -27.03
C LYS A 585 -8.72 11.76 -26.26
N TYR A 586 -9.99 12.14 -26.30
CA TYR A 586 -10.51 13.30 -25.58
C TYR A 586 -10.41 13.06 -24.07
N VAL A 587 -10.90 11.91 -23.58
CA VAL A 587 -10.84 11.53 -22.16
C VAL A 587 -9.40 11.38 -21.68
N ASP A 588 -8.54 10.71 -22.47
CA ASP A 588 -7.09 10.63 -22.18
C ASP A 588 -6.45 12.03 -22.10
N GLY A 589 -6.86 12.93 -23.00
CA GLY A 589 -6.43 14.32 -23.02
C GLY A 589 -6.85 15.11 -21.77
N LEU A 590 -8.00 14.80 -21.15
CA LEU A 590 -8.41 15.40 -19.88
C LEU A 590 -7.47 14.97 -18.74
N ALA A 591 -7.09 13.69 -18.69
CA ALA A 591 -6.15 13.19 -17.70
C ALA A 591 -4.76 13.83 -17.85
N LEU A 592 -4.25 13.92 -19.08
CA LEU A 592 -2.97 14.58 -19.37
C LEU A 592 -2.94 16.07 -18.97
N LYS A 593 -4.10 16.75 -19.00
CA LYS A 593 -4.25 18.15 -18.58
C LYS A 593 -4.58 18.31 -17.10
N ASN A 594 -4.55 17.25 -16.30
CA ASN A 594 -5.01 17.22 -14.89
C ASN A 594 -6.47 17.69 -14.70
N ARG A 595 -7.31 17.56 -15.74
CA ARG A 595 -8.75 17.86 -15.66
C ARG A 595 -9.59 16.64 -15.29
N LEU A 596 -9.02 15.44 -15.43
CA LEU A 596 -9.56 14.19 -14.92
C LEU A 596 -8.52 13.57 -13.98
N GLN A 597 -8.90 13.37 -12.72
CA GLN A 597 -8.00 12.89 -11.67
C GLN A 597 -8.68 11.82 -10.84
N MET A 598 -7.92 10.83 -10.36
CA MET A 598 -8.45 9.68 -9.63
C MET A 598 -7.63 9.38 -8.39
N GLU A 599 -8.31 9.12 -7.28
CA GLU A 599 -7.74 8.62 -6.04
C GLU A 599 -8.51 7.37 -5.61
N THR A 600 -8.03 6.20 -5.99
CA THR A 600 -8.76 4.94 -5.81
C THR A 600 -7.95 3.93 -5.01
N TRP A 601 -8.62 3.13 -4.19
CA TRP A 601 -8.01 2.14 -3.31
C TRP A 601 -8.81 0.82 -3.29
N SER A 602 -8.14 -0.28 -2.95
CA SER A 602 -8.68 -1.66 -3.00
C SER A 602 -9.13 -2.20 -1.66
#